data_AF-A0A7S0U999-F1
#
_entry.id   AF-A0A7S0U999-F1
#
_cell.length_a   1.000
_cell.length_b   1.000
_cell.length_c   1.000
_cell.angle_alpha   90.00
_cell.angle_beta   90.00
_cell.angle_gamma   90.00
#
_symmetry.space_group_name_H-M   'P 1'
#
loop_
_entity.id
_entity.type
_entity.pdbx_description
1 polymer ?
#
loop_
_entity_poly.entity_id
_entity_poly.type
_entity_poly.pdbx_seq_one_letter_code
_entity_poly.pdbx_strand_id
1 'polypeptide(L)'
;MDKLDFHPELTQQLKRMTSEEAVGNMSHLLFYGPSGAGKKTRVMALLREIYGPGVEKMKVEVRNFKFKSNNVELTFIGSNYHIELNPSDVGPYRDREVAQEVIKEIAQSHAPSTAAGGLFKVIVLNEVDKMSRDAQAALRRTMEKYT
;
A
#
# COMPACT_ATOMS: atom_id res chain seq x y z
N MET A 1 3.82 -2.17 17.96
CA MET A 1 2.82 -1.06 17.96
C MET A 1 2.79 -0.24 19.26
N ASP A 2 3.67 -0.52 20.22
CA ASP A 2 3.54 -0.08 21.63
C ASP A 2 3.97 1.37 21.90
N LYS A 3 4.52 2.05 20.90
CA LYS A 3 4.94 3.46 20.97
C LYS A 3 3.87 4.42 20.45
N LEU A 4 2.65 3.95 20.19
CA LEU A 4 1.54 4.79 19.75
C LEU A 4 0.81 5.33 20.97
N ASP A 5 1.02 6.61 21.28
CA ASP A 5 0.50 7.24 22.50
C ASP A 5 -1.00 7.57 22.44
N PHE A 6 -1.56 7.72 21.24
CA PHE A 6 -2.94 8.14 21.02
C PHE A 6 -3.85 6.98 20.57
N HIS A 7 -5.14 7.07 20.88
CA HIS A 7 -6.18 6.09 20.55
C HIS A 7 -5.80 4.62 20.84
N PRO A 8 -5.71 4.22 22.12
CA PRO A 8 -5.31 2.88 22.51
C PRO A 8 -6.26 1.79 21.98
N GLU A 9 -7.55 2.09 21.87
CA GLU A 9 -8.56 1.18 21.32
C GLU A 9 -8.27 0.82 19.85
N LEU A 10 -7.94 1.81 19.02
CA LEU A 10 -7.55 1.58 17.62
C LEU A 10 -6.26 0.75 17.53
N THR A 11 -5.30 1.02 18.40
CA THR A 11 -4.06 0.24 18.47
C THR A 11 -4.36 -1.21 18.85
N GLN A 12 -5.29 -1.46 19.77
CA GLN A 12 -5.71 -2.80 20.14
C GLN A 12 -6.46 -3.50 19.00
N GLN A 13 -7.33 -2.80 18.26
CA GLN A 13 -8.00 -3.34 17.08
C GLN A 13 -7.00 -3.73 15.99
N LEU A 14 -6.03 -2.87 15.68
CA LEU A 14 -4.98 -3.17 14.71
C LEU A 14 -4.14 -4.38 15.15
N LYS A 15 -3.79 -4.48 16.44
CA LYS A 15 -3.08 -5.66 16.99
C LYS A 15 -3.87 -6.97 16.84
N ARG A 16 -5.21 -6.91 16.95
CA ARG A 16 -6.06 -8.09 16.73
C ARG A 16 -6.07 -8.52 15.26
N MET A 17 -5.90 -7.57 14.33
CA MET A 17 -5.81 -7.87 12.89
C MET A 17 -4.44 -8.43 12.48
N THR A 18 -3.40 -8.21 13.28
CA THR A 18 -2.04 -8.73 13.03
C THR A 18 -1.77 -10.10 13.63
N SER A 19 -2.77 -10.78 14.21
CA SER A 19 -2.59 -12.18 14.65
C SER A 19 -2.41 -13.10 13.43
N GLU A 20 -1.61 -14.16 13.58
CA GLU A 20 -1.22 -15.04 12.46
C GLU A 20 -2.41 -15.58 11.65
N GLU A 21 -3.52 -15.93 12.30
CA GLU A 21 -4.76 -16.38 11.65
C GLU A 21 -5.48 -15.25 10.87
N ALA A 22 -5.41 -14.01 11.36
CA ALA A 22 -6.08 -12.86 10.78
C ALA A 22 -5.29 -12.26 9.61
N VAL A 23 -3.96 -12.38 9.62
CA VAL A 23 -3.08 -11.83 8.57
C VAL A 23 -3.35 -12.53 7.23
N GLY A 24 -3.58 -13.85 7.22
CA GLY A 24 -3.92 -14.60 6.01
C GLY A 24 -5.27 -14.20 5.38
N ASN A 25 -6.16 -13.55 6.12
CA ASN A 25 -7.47 -13.10 5.67
C ASN A 25 -7.66 -11.59 5.88
N MET A 26 -6.56 -10.82 5.88
CA MET A 26 -6.61 -9.38 6.12
C MET A 26 -7.27 -8.68 4.94
N SER A 27 -8.39 -8.01 5.20
CA SER A 27 -9.05 -7.15 4.22
C SER A 27 -8.22 -5.91 3.90
N HIS A 28 -8.42 -5.34 2.72
CA HIS A 28 -7.88 -4.02 2.37
C HIS A 28 -8.28 -2.97 3.43
N LEU A 29 -7.31 -2.16 3.87
CA LEU A 29 -7.51 -1.16 4.93
C LEU A 29 -7.53 0.26 4.36
N LEU A 30 -8.44 1.10 4.87
CA LEU A 30 -8.52 2.52 4.56
C LEU A 30 -8.21 3.37 5.80
N PHE A 31 -7.09 4.10 5.77
CA PHE A 31 -6.72 5.05 6.82
C PHE A 31 -7.14 6.46 6.41
N TYR A 32 -8.09 7.04 7.15
CA TYR A 32 -8.59 8.41 6.91
C TYR A 32 -8.56 9.25 8.20
N GLY A 33 -8.67 10.56 8.06
CA GLY A 33 -8.58 11.53 9.15
C GLY A 33 -7.79 12.79 8.77
N PRO A 34 -7.74 13.82 9.64
CA PRO A 34 -7.09 15.08 9.35
C PRO A 34 -5.57 14.91 9.10
N SER A 35 -4.97 15.90 8.42
CA SER A 35 -3.51 15.94 8.26
C SER A 35 -2.84 16.00 9.64
N GLY A 36 -1.70 15.32 9.79
CA GLY A 36 -0.99 15.25 11.08
C GLY A 36 -1.55 14.26 12.10
N ALA A 37 -2.70 13.60 11.85
CA ALA A 37 -3.29 12.62 12.79
C ALA A 37 -2.51 11.31 12.98
N GLY A 38 -1.30 11.18 12.41
CA GLY A 38 -0.46 9.98 12.54
C GLY A 38 -0.89 8.80 11.68
N LYS A 39 -1.65 9.02 10.59
CA LYS A 39 -2.10 7.95 9.67
C LYS A 39 -0.94 7.10 9.14
N LYS A 40 0.07 7.75 8.55
CA LYS A 40 1.28 7.07 8.05
C LYS A 40 2.04 6.35 9.16
N THR A 41 2.13 6.98 10.34
CA THR A 41 2.73 6.36 11.53
C THR A 41 2.04 5.05 11.91
N ARG A 42 0.71 5.00 11.85
CA ARG A 42 -0.05 3.76 12.11
C ARG A 42 0.14 2.70 11.03
N VAL A 43 0.15 3.10 9.76
CA VAL A 43 0.43 2.17 8.64
C VAL A 43 1.81 1.53 8.79
N MET A 44 2.85 2.34 9.06
CA MET A 44 4.21 1.83 9.26
C MET A 44 4.32 0.97 10.52
N ALA A 45 3.65 1.36 11.61
CA ALA A 45 3.58 0.55 12.82
C ALA A 45 2.89 -0.80 12.56
N LEU A 46 1.89 -0.86 11.69
CA LEU A 46 1.18 -2.08 11.30
C LEU A 46 2.08 -2.99 10.48
N LEU A 47 2.74 -2.44 9.46
CA LEU A 47 3.69 -3.18 8.65
C LEU A 47 4.84 -3.75 9.50
N ARG A 48 5.37 -2.94 10.43
CA ARG A 48 6.41 -3.36 11.37
C ARG A 48 5.94 -4.48 12.30
N GLU A 49 4.66 -4.50 12.66
CA GLU A 49 4.09 -5.58 13.48
C GLU A 49 4.00 -6.88 12.68
N ILE A 50 3.60 -6.81 11.40
CA ILE A 50 3.41 -7.99 10.54
C ILE A 50 4.74 -8.58 10.05
N TYR A 51 5.65 -7.75 9.54
CA TYR A 51 6.89 -8.18 8.88
C TYR A 51 8.16 -7.88 9.68
N GLY A 52 8.01 -7.29 10.87
CA GLY A 52 9.13 -6.93 11.73
C GLY A 52 9.90 -5.69 11.28
N PRO A 53 11.11 -5.46 11.84
CA PRO A 53 11.89 -4.23 11.62
C PRO A 53 12.46 -4.10 10.19
N GLY A 54 12.42 -5.15 9.38
CA GLY A 54 12.92 -5.11 7.99
C GLY A 54 12.13 -4.16 7.08
N VAL A 55 10.91 -3.79 7.48
CA VAL A 55 10.04 -2.81 6.82
C VAL A 55 10.68 -1.42 6.77
N GLU A 56 11.53 -1.06 7.74
CA GLU A 56 12.13 0.27 7.81
C GLU A 56 13.28 0.46 6.80
N LYS A 57 13.78 -0.64 6.19
CA LYS A 57 14.83 -0.61 5.17
C LYS A 57 14.24 -0.28 3.80
N MET A 58 13.86 0.98 3.64
CA MET A 58 13.24 1.50 2.43
C MET A 58 14.28 1.80 1.35
N LYS A 59 13.92 1.52 0.09
CA LYS A 59 14.65 1.88 -1.11
C LYS A 59 13.72 2.64 -2.05
N VAL A 60 14.30 3.59 -2.78
CA VAL A 60 13.60 4.29 -3.86
C VAL A 60 13.83 3.48 -5.12
N GLU A 61 12.74 3.12 -5.79
CA GLU A 61 12.73 2.41 -7.06
C GLU A 61 11.95 3.25 -8.07
N VAL A 62 12.59 3.56 -9.20
CA VAL A 62 11.95 4.28 -10.30
C VAL A 62 11.61 3.27 -11.39
N ARG A 63 10.33 3.19 -11.77
CA ARG A 63 9.86 2.31 -12.84
C ARG A 63 9.21 3.11 -13.95
N ASN A 64 9.50 2.69 -15.17
CA ASN A 64 8.93 3.27 -16.39
C ASN A 64 7.79 2.40 -16.89
N PHE A 65 6.57 2.93 -16.80
CA PHE A 65 5.37 2.27 -17.33
C PHE A 65 5.10 2.77 -18.74
N LYS A 66 5.02 1.83 -19.69
CA LYS A 66 4.68 2.12 -21.07
C LYS A 66 3.17 2.07 -21.24
N PHE A 67 2.54 3.22 -21.47
CA PHE A 67 1.13 3.30 -21.84
C PHE A 67 1.00 3.48 -23.36
N LYS A 68 -0.22 3.27 -23.88
CA LYS A 68 -0.50 3.33 -25.33
C LYS A 68 -0.11 4.67 -25.97
N SER A 69 -0.11 5.75 -25.19
CA SER A 69 0.14 7.11 -25.67
C SER A 69 1.49 7.67 -25.26
N ASN A 70 1.99 7.36 -24.07
CA ASN A 70 3.23 7.91 -23.51
C ASN A 70 3.84 7.00 -22.43
N ASN A 71 5.14 7.15 -22.19
CA ASN A 71 5.78 6.55 -21.01
C ASN A 71 5.55 7.44 -19.79
N VAL A 72 5.26 6.83 -18.65
CA VAL A 72 5.15 7.51 -17.37
C VAL A 72 6.15 6.91 -16.41
N GLU A 73 6.97 7.77 -15.83
CA GLU A 73 7.92 7.41 -14.80
C GLU A 73 7.22 7.52 -13.44
N LEU A 74 7.27 6.44 -12.66
CA LEU A 74 6.69 6.36 -11.33
C LEU A 74 7.77 6.06 -10.32
N THR A 75 7.75 6.82 -9.23
CA THR A 75 8.63 6.61 -8.09
C THR A 75 7.91 5.76 -7.05
N PHE A 76 8.50 4.63 -6.71
CA PHE A 76 8.07 3.76 -5.62
C PHE A 76 9.06 3.90 -4.49
N ILE A 77 8.54 3.90 -3.27
CA ILE A 77 9.36 3.89 -2.06
C ILE A 77 8.95 2.65 -1.29
N GLY A 78 9.83 1.67 -1.18
CA GLY A 78 9.43 0.35 -0.67
C GLY A 78 10.52 -0.39 0.04
N SER A 79 10.13 -1.37 0.85
CA SER A 79 11.02 -2.41 1.36
C SER A 79 10.76 -3.71 0.60
N ASN A 80 11.36 -4.81 1.06
CA ASN A 80 11.09 -6.14 0.50
C ASN A 80 9.63 -6.61 0.72
N TYR A 81 8.89 -5.98 1.65
CA TYR A 81 7.56 -6.44 2.08
C TYR A 81 6.42 -5.56 1.57
N HIS A 82 6.69 -4.28 1.36
CA HIS A 82 5.69 -3.32 0.95
C HIS A 82 6.27 -2.28 0.01
N ILE A 83 5.40 -1.68 -0.78
CA ILE A 83 5.73 -0.54 -1.63
C ILE A 83 4.72 0.57 -1.40
N GLU A 84 5.23 1.79 -1.34
CA GLU A 84 4.45 3.01 -1.27
C GLU A 84 4.48 3.70 -2.63
N LEU A 85 3.32 4.21 -3.06
CA LEU A 85 3.22 5.12 -4.18
C LEU A 85 2.15 6.18 -3.92
N ASN A 86 2.28 7.31 -4.61
CA ASN A 86 1.25 8.33 -4.69
C ASN A 86 0.67 8.35 -6.12
N PRO A 87 -0.51 7.76 -6.35
CA PRO A 87 -1.12 7.74 -7.68
C PRO A 87 -1.46 9.13 -8.22
N SER A 88 -1.54 10.16 -7.36
CA SER A 88 -1.84 11.52 -7.79
C SER A 88 -0.66 12.25 -8.42
N ASP A 89 0.57 11.76 -8.28
CA ASP A 89 1.78 12.37 -8.86
C ASP A 89 1.75 12.40 -10.40
N VAL A 90 0.96 11.52 -11.03
CA VAL A 90 0.79 11.45 -12.50
C VAL A 90 -0.28 12.39 -13.06
N GLY A 91 -0.98 13.10 -12.17
CA GLY A 91 -2.08 14.00 -12.49
C GLY A 91 -3.42 13.29 -12.78
N PRO A 92 -4.52 14.06 -12.80
CA PRO A 92 -5.90 13.55 -12.79
C PRO A 92 -6.36 12.90 -14.10
N TYR A 93 -5.58 13.04 -15.17
CA TYR A 93 -5.93 12.48 -16.49
C TYR A 93 -5.33 11.09 -16.74
N ARG A 94 -4.37 10.67 -15.90
CA ARG A 94 -3.59 9.43 -16.09
C ARG A 94 -3.64 8.51 -14.89
N ASP A 95 -4.10 9.00 -13.75
CA ASP A 95 -4.25 8.26 -12.49
C ASP A 95 -5.05 6.95 -12.64
N ARG A 96 -6.08 6.93 -13.50
CA ARG A 96 -6.88 5.73 -13.77
C ARG A 96 -6.06 4.61 -14.41
N GLU A 97 -5.30 4.92 -15.45
CA GLU A 97 -4.51 3.91 -16.17
C GLU A 97 -3.33 3.44 -15.32
N VAL A 98 -2.72 4.38 -14.59
CA VAL A 98 -1.62 4.10 -13.66
C VAL A 98 -2.07 3.19 -12.52
N ALA A 99 -3.19 3.47 -11.85
CA ALA A 99 -3.67 2.64 -10.75
C ALA A 99 -3.93 1.18 -11.19
N GLN A 100 -4.47 0.99 -12.40
CA GLN A 100 -4.74 -0.34 -12.94
C GLN A 100 -3.46 -1.11 -13.28
N GLU A 101 -2.54 -0.47 -14.02
CA GLU A 101 -1.34 -1.16 -14.49
C GLU A 101 -0.35 -1.43 -13.35
N VAL A 102 -0.23 -0.50 -12.40
CA VAL A 102 0.63 -0.68 -11.23
C VAL A 102 0.18 -1.88 -10.41
N ILE A 103 -1.11 -1.97 -10.05
CA ILE A 103 -1.62 -3.10 -9.26
C ILE A 103 -1.45 -4.41 -10.02
N LYS A 104 -1.71 -4.41 -11.32
CA LYS A 104 -1.54 -5.59 -12.17
C LYS A 104 -0.09 -6.06 -12.22
N GLU A 105 0.87 -5.16 -12.42
CA GLU A 105 2.30 -5.51 -12.44
C GLU A 105 2.76 -6.05 -11.08
N ILE A 106 2.35 -5.41 -9.99
CA ILE A 106 2.74 -5.84 -8.64
C ILE A 106 2.11 -7.18 -8.29
N ALA A 107 0.83 -7.38 -8.63
CA ALA A 107 0.15 -8.66 -8.45
C ALA A 107 0.82 -9.75 -9.30
N GLN A 108 1.30 -9.45 -10.50
CA GLN A 108 2.01 -10.44 -11.33
C GLN A 108 3.43 -10.74 -10.84
N SER A 109 4.05 -9.83 -10.09
CA SER A 109 5.39 -10.02 -9.49
C SER A 109 5.43 -11.04 -8.33
N HIS A 110 4.47 -11.98 -8.27
CA HIS A 110 4.33 -13.02 -7.25
C HIS A 110 5.63 -13.81 -7.02
N ALA A 111 6.39 -13.42 -6.01
CA ALA A 111 6.38 -14.08 -4.70
C ALA A 111 7.24 -13.25 -3.74
N PRO A 112 6.77 -12.89 -2.53
CA PRO A 112 7.73 -12.70 -1.45
C PRO A 112 8.53 -14.00 -1.37
N SER A 113 9.85 -13.91 -1.46
CA SER A 113 10.68 -15.07 -1.25
C SER A 113 10.26 -15.70 0.08
N THR A 114 9.94 -16.99 0.08
CA THR A 114 9.53 -17.76 1.27
C THR A 114 10.53 -17.60 2.43
N ALA A 115 11.75 -17.18 2.12
CA ALA A 115 12.81 -16.81 3.05
C ALA A 115 12.52 -15.56 3.92
N ALA A 116 11.59 -14.69 3.52
CA ALA A 116 11.30 -13.43 4.20
C ALA A 116 10.06 -13.50 5.13
N GLY A 117 9.39 -14.66 5.22
CA GLY A 117 8.24 -14.85 6.11
C GLY A 117 6.99 -14.04 5.76
N GLY A 118 6.94 -13.40 4.58
CA GLY A 118 5.80 -12.59 4.17
C GLY A 118 4.70 -13.44 3.52
N LEU A 119 3.49 -13.43 4.10
CA LEU A 119 2.30 -14.11 3.57
C LEU A 119 1.79 -13.45 2.27
N PHE A 120 1.94 -12.14 2.14
CA PHE A 120 1.59 -11.34 0.97
C PHE A 120 2.48 -10.10 0.87
N LYS A 121 2.44 -9.39 -0.26
CA LYS A 121 3.12 -8.10 -0.47
C LYS A 121 2.11 -6.96 -0.28
N VAL A 122 2.46 -5.92 0.48
CA VAL A 122 1.56 -4.79 0.74
C VAL A 122 1.79 -3.64 -0.25
N ILE A 123 0.70 -3.06 -0.75
CA ILE A 123 0.75 -1.83 -1.53
C ILE A 123 0.10 -0.73 -0.70
N VAL A 124 0.86 0.32 -0.39
CA VAL A 124 0.39 1.51 0.33
C VAL A 124 0.16 2.61 -0.69
N LEU A 125 -1.11 2.99 -0.88
CA LEU A 125 -1.50 4.09 -1.73
C LEU A 125 -1.70 5.34 -0.87
N ASN A 126 -0.86 6.35 -1.09
CA ASN A 126 -0.97 7.63 -0.39
C ASN A 126 -1.87 8.60 -1.17
N GLU A 127 -2.52 9.52 -0.45
CA GLU A 127 -3.32 10.62 -1.02
C GLU A 127 -4.38 10.19 -2.05
N VAL A 128 -4.97 9.00 -1.87
CA VAL A 128 -6.01 8.47 -2.78
C VAL A 128 -7.26 9.36 -2.89
N ASP A 129 -7.44 10.27 -1.95
CA ASP A 129 -8.48 11.30 -1.96
C ASP A 129 -8.28 12.35 -3.08
N LYS A 130 -7.04 12.54 -3.54
CA LYS A 130 -6.70 13.43 -4.67
C LYS A 130 -6.86 12.77 -6.04
N MET A 131 -7.14 11.46 -6.10
CA MET A 131 -7.41 10.77 -7.35
C MET A 131 -8.77 11.17 -7.94
N SER A 132 -8.89 11.09 -9.27
CA SER A 132 -10.17 11.24 -9.97
C SER A 132 -11.16 10.16 -9.53
N ARG A 133 -12.45 10.48 -9.58
CA ARG A 133 -13.52 9.52 -9.23
C ARG A 133 -13.48 8.28 -10.11
N ASP A 134 -13.11 8.44 -11.38
CA ASP A 134 -12.95 7.34 -12.32
C ASP A 134 -11.75 6.46 -11.95
N ALA A 135 -10.65 7.04 -11.49
CA ALA A 135 -9.50 6.29 -11.00
C ALA A 135 -9.82 5.53 -9.71
N GLN A 136 -10.55 6.13 -8.77
CA GLN A 136 -11.02 5.43 -7.55
C GLN A 136 -11.94 4.26 -7.90
N ALA A 137 -12.87 4.44 -8.84
CA ALA A 137 -13.73 3.36 -9.31
C ALA A 137 -12.95 2.24 -10.01
N ALA A 138 -11.94 2.60 -10.81
CA ALA A 138 -11.04 1.64 -11.46
C ALA A 138 -10.18 0.87 -10.45
N LEU A 139 -9.67 1.56 -9.43
CA LEU A 139 -8.91 1.00 -8.32
C LEU A 139 -9.73 -0.07 -7.59
N ARG A 140 -10.95 0.26 -7.17
CA ARG A 140 -11.87 -0.67 -6.50
C ARG A 140 -12.09 -1.95 -7.30
N ARG A 141 -12.40 -1.83 -8.59
CA ARG A 141 -12.60 -2.99 -9.48
C ARG A 141 -11.35 -3.86 -9.60
N THR A 142 -10.18 -3.24 -9.58
CA THR A 142 -8.90 -3.95 -9.69
C THR A 142 -8.60 -4.68 -8.39
N MET A 143 -8.83 -4.05 -7.23
CA MET A 143 -8.63 -4.68 -5.92
C MET A 143 -9.52 -5.91 -5.73
N GLU A 144 -10.78 -5.85 -6.16
CA GLU A 144 -11.72 -6.99 -6.11
C GLU A 144 -11.27 -8.17 -6.99
N LYS A 145 -10.44 -7.95 -8.01
CA LYS A 145 -9.94 -9.00 -8.93
C LYS A 145 -8.70 -9.73 -8.39
N TYR A 146 -7.93 -9.09 -7.52
CA TYR A 146 -6.64 -9.59 -7.01
C TYR A 146 -6.66 -9.80 -5.49
N THR A 147 -7.82 -10.13 -4.92
CA THR A 147 -7.99 -10.55 -3.52
C THR A 147 -8.04 -12.07 -3.44
#